data_AF-A0A438E891-F1
#
_entry.id   AF-A0A438E891-F1
#
_cell.length_a   1.000
_cell.length_b   1.000
_cell.length_c   1.000
_cell.angle_alpha   90.00
_cell.angle_beta   90.00
_cell.angle_gamma   90.00
#
_symmetry.space_group_name_H-M   'P 1'
#
loop_
_entity.id
_entity.type
_entity.pdbx_description
1 polymer ?
#
loop_
_entity_poly.entity_id
_entity_poly.type
_entity_poly.pdbx_seq_one_letter_code
_entity_poly.pdbx_strand_id
1 'polypeptide(L)'
;MGRQVKELVEFPEYFTYSLESRIKPRYQRLQSKGVRSSLDWFLNCSDQRFEERLQADYIEMETIGPSFCMGGKLQLPGNEVVSDEEDESDDEELYRRTVSL
;
A
#
# COMPACT_ATOMS: atom_id res chain seq x y z
N MET A 1 -24.16 -1.14 -15.84
CA MET A 1 -22.84 -1.58 -15.31
C MET A 1 -21.71 -1.51 -16.35
N GLY A 2 -21.97 -1.35 -17.66
CA GLY A 2 -20.96 -0.91 -18.65
C GLY A 2 -19.66 -1.72 -18.77
N ARG A 3 -19.57 -2.88 -18.10
CA ARG A 3 -18.37 -3.73 -18.03
C ARG A 3 -18.31 -4.67 -19.23
N GLN A 4 -17.10 -5.12 -19.53
CA GLN A 4 -16.86 -6.05 -20.64
C GLN A 4 -17.37 -7.44 -20.29
N VAL A 5 -17.99 -8.12 -21.25
CA VAL A 5 -18.50 -9.49 -21.08
C VAL A 5 -17.37 -10.49 -20.78
N LYS A 6 -16.13 -10.18 -21.22
CA LYS A 6 -14.94 -11.01 -20.95
C LYS A 6 -14.70 -11.25 -19.46
N GLU A 7 -15.00 -10.27 -18.60
CA GLU A 7 -14.87 -10.41 -17.14
C GLU A 7 -15.77 -11.53 -16.58
N LEU A 8 -16.93 -11.78 -17.19
CA LEU A 8 -17.85 -12.85 -16.77
C LEU A 8 -17.34 -14.24 -17.13
N VAL A 9 -16.52 -14.34 -18.20
CA VAL A 9 -15.87 -15.59 -18.58
C VAL A 9 -14.70 -15.89 -17.65
N GLU A 10 -13.96 -14.86 -17.24
CA GLU A 10 -12.85 -14.97 -16.29
C GLU A 10 -13.34 -15.23 -14.86
N PHE A 11 -14.52 -14.71 -14.49
CA PHE A 11 -15.12 -14.86 -13.17
C PHE A 11 -16.57 -15.36 -13.25
N PRO A 12 -16.79 -16.66 -13.54
CA PRO A 12 -18.13 -17.23 -13.69
C PRO A 12 -18.92 -17.26 -12.38
N GLU A 13 -18.23 -17.21 -11.23
CA GLU A 13 -18.83 -17.12 -9.90
C GLU A 13 -19.69 -15.87 -9.70
N TYR A 14 -19.57 -14.87 -10.59
CA TYR A 14 -20.44 -13.69 -10.61
C TYR A 14 -21.92 -14.05 -10.46
N PHE A 15 -22.38 -15.10 -11.16
CA PHE A 15 -23.79 -15.51 -11.16
C PHE A 15 -24.25 -16.15 -9.84
N THR A 16 -23.32 -16.52 -8.96
CA THR A 16 -23.65 -17.07 -7.64
C THR A 16 -24.05 -15.97 -6.63
N TYR A 17 -23.71 -14.71 -6.92
CA TYR A 17 -24.00 -13.60 -6.03
C TYR A 17 -25.33 -12.91 -6.38
N SER A 18 -26.03 -12.43 -5.35
CA SER A 18 -27.27 -11.67 -5.53
C SER A 18 -27.01 -10.29 -6.15
N LEU A 19 -27.73 -9.99 -7.22
CA LEU A 19 -27.66 -8.70 -7.91
C LEU A 19 -28.07 -7.53 -7.02
N GLU A 20 -29.22 -7.65 -6.34
CA GLU A 20 -29.77 -6.57 -5.50
C GLU A 20 -29.01 -6.43 -4.18
N SER A 21 -28.67 -7.55 -3.54
CA SER A 21 -28.10 -7.52 -2.19
C SER A 21 -26.60 -7.27 -2.18
N ARG A 22 -25.85 -7.71 -3.20
CA ARG A 22 -24.38 -7.64 -3.21
C ARG A 22 -23.81 -6.86 -4.38
N ILE A 23 -24.17 -7.22 -5.61
CA ILE A 23 -23.46 -6.69 -6.78
C ILE A 23 -23.77 -5.20 -6.98
N LYS A 24 -25.05 -4.81 -7.03
CA LYS A 24 -25.48 -3.41 -7.20
C LYS A 24 -24.93 -2.47 -6.13
N PRO A 25 -25.09 -2.72 -4.81
CA PRO A 25 -24.64 -1.79 -3.79
C PRO A 25 -23.12 -1.61 -3.80
N ARG A 26 -22.34 -2.69 -3.99
CA ARG A 26 -20.87 -2.59 -4.08
C ARG A 26 -20.42 -1.84 -5.33
N TYR A 27 -21.06 -2.09 -6.48
CA TYR A 27 -20.74 -1.39 -7.72
C TYR A 27 -21.07 0.11 -7.68
N GLN A 28 -22.17 0.49 -7.01
CA GLN A 28 -22.49 1.90 -6.78
C GLN A 28 -21.42 2.58 -5.93
N ARG A 29 -21.00 1.95 -4.82
CA ARG A 29 -19.92 2.49 -3.97
C ARG A 29 -18.59 2.65 -4.72
N LEU A 30 -18.23 1.68 -5.56
CA LEU A 30 -17.03 1.77 -6.42
C LEU A 30 -17.11 2.95 -7.38
N GLN A 31 -18.26 3.17 -8.02
CA GLN A 31 -18.46 4.31 -8.91
C GLN A 31 -18.40 5.65 -8.16
N SER A 32 -19.01 5.75 -6.98
CA SER A 32 -18.97 6.97 -6.17
C SER A 32 -17.55 7.36 -5.77
N LYS A 33 -16.65 6.39 -5.60
CA LYS A 33 -15.23 6.62 -5.33
C LYS A 33 -14.35 6.73 -6.59
N GLY A 34 -14.90 6.52 -7.78
CA GLY A 34 -14.14 6.53 -9.04
C GLY A 34 -13.17 5.36 -9.20
N VAL A 35 -13.35 4.28 -8.43
CA VAL A 35 -12.41 3.16 -8.38
C VAL A 35 -12.74 2.13 -9.45
N ARG A 36 -11.73 1.76 -10.25
CA ARG A 36 -11.82 0.67 -11.22
C ARG A 36 -11.15 -0.58 -10.64
N SER A 37 -11.92 -1.65 -10.51
CA SER A 37 -11.43 -2.94 -10.01
C SER A 37 -12.12 -4.12 -10.71
N SER A 38 -11.45 -5.27 -10.71
CA SER A 38 -11.95 -6.54 -11.24
C SER A 38 -13.09 -7.12 -10.38
N LEU A 39 -13.87 -8.04 -10.95
CA LEU A 39 -15.06 -8.62 -10.27
C LEU A 39 -14.68 -9.39 -8.99
N ASP A 40 -13.63 -10.19 -9.05
CA ASP A 40 -13.08 -10.96 -7.94
C ASP A 40 -12.67 -10.07 -6.76
N TRP A 41 -12.03 -8.92 -7.03
CA TRP A 41 -11.52 -8.01 -6.01
C TRP A 41 -12.62 -7.54 -5.05
N PHE A 42 -13.80 -7.19 -5.60
CA PHE A 42 -14.92 -6.68 -4.79
C PHE A 42 -16.02 -7.71 -4.50
N LEU A 43 -16.09 -8.86 -5.17
CA LEU A 43 -17.13 -9.87 -4.90
C LEU A 43 -16.63 -11.02 -4.03
N ASN A 44 -15.34 -11.39 -4.14
CA ASN A 44 -14.75 -12.50 -3.39
C ASN A 44 -14.30 -12.10 -1.97
N CYS A 45 -15.13 -11.31 -1.28
CA CYS A 45 -14.85 -10.89 0.09
C CYS A 45 -16.12 -10.56 0.89
N SER A 46 -15.99 -10.57 2.22
CA SER A 46 -17.05 -10.12 3.12
C SER A 46 -17.32 -8.63 2.97
N ASP A 47 -18.49 -8.18 3.43
CA ASP A 47 -18.86 -6.76 3.38
C ASP A 47 -17.86 -5.89 4.17
N GLN A 48 -17.39 -6.38 5.31
CA GLN A 48 -16.36 -5.70 6.10
C GLN A 48 -15.06 -5.53 5.30
N ARG A 49 -14.55 -6.61 4.69
CA ARG A 49 -13.31 -6.55 3.90
C ARG A 49 -13.44 -5.67 2.67
N PHE A 50 -14.60 -5.69 2.03
CA PHE A 50 -14.91 -4.79 0.93
C PHE A 50 -14.82 -3.33 1.38
N GLU A 51 -15.42 -2.99 2.52
CA GLU A 51 -15.41 -1.62 3.04
C GLU A 51 -14.01 -1.18 3.49
N GLU A 52 -13.28 -2.05 4.20
CA GLU A 52 -11.89 -1.80 4.58
C GLU A 52 -11.04 -1.47 3.34
N ARG A 53 -11.15 -2.28 2.28
CA ARG A 53 -10.42 -2.03 1.03
C ARG A 53 -10.88 -0.79 0.28
N LEU A 54 -12.17 -0.47 0.36
CA LEU A 54 -12.72 0.73 -0.25
C LEU A 54 -12.24 1.99 0.49
N GLN A 55 -12.04 1.91 1.80
CA GLN A 55 -11.56 3.01 2.65
C GLN A 55 -10.04 3.16 2.63
N ALA A 56 -9.30 2.06 2.49
CA ALA A 56 -7.85 2.05 2.63
C ALA A 56 -7.07 2.53 1.40
N ASP A 57 -7.69 3.32 0.51
CA ASP A 57 -7.08 3.97 -0.66
C ASP A 57 -5.91 3.19 -1.26
N TYR A 58 -6.26 2.30 -2.21
CA TYR A 58 -5.37 1.67 -3.17
C TYR A 58 -4.06 2.45 -3.35
N ILE A 59 -2.94 1.84 -2.96
CA ILE A 59 -1.65 2.27 -3.50
C ILE A 59 -1.80 2.12 -5.01
N GLU A 60 -1.82 3.22 -5.75
CA GLU A 60 -1.77 3.20 -7.20
C GLU A 60 -0.58 2.33 -7.60
N MET A 61 -0.83 1.15 -8.19
CA MET A 61 0.25 0.28 -8.66
C MET A 61 1.06 0.95 -9.80
N GLU A 62 0.63 2.11 -10.27
CA GLU A 62 1.29 2.89 -11.33
C GLU A 62 1.80 4.27 -10.89
N THR A 63 1.95 4.54 -9.59
CA THR A 63 3.01 5.50 -9.24
C THR A 63 4.32 4.78 -9.50
N ILE A 64 5.10 5.28 -10.45
CA ILE A 64 6.50 4.91 -10.63
C ILE A 64 7.15 5.22 -9.27
N GLY A 65 7.19 4.20 -8.40
CA GLY A 65 7.86 4.30 -7.13
C GLY A 65 9.31 4.69 -7.38
N PRO A 66 9.98 5.35 -6.41
CA PRO A 66 11.37 5.72 -6.58
C PRO A 66 12.17 4.49 -7.01
N SER A 67 12.81 4.58 -8.18
CA SER A 67 13.61 3.50 -8.73
C SER A 67 14.82 3.28 -7.82
N PHE A 68 14.77 2.24 -6.99
CA PHE A 68 15.92 1.80 -6.23
C PHE A 68 16.79 0.92 -7.13
N CYS A 69 17.86 1.48 -7.67
CA CYS A 69 18.95 0.66 -8.21
C CYS A 69 19.68 0.02 -7.03
N MET A 70 19.68 -1.32 -6.95
CA MET A 70 20.42 -2.05 -5.93
C MET A 70 21.91 -1.67 -6.02
N GLY A 71 22.44 -1.05 -4.96
CA GLY A 71 23.83 -0.55 -4.92
C GLY A 71 24.04 0.86 -5.49
N GLY A 72 22.98 1.59 -5.84
CA GLY A 72 23.05 3.01 -6.23
C GLY A 72 22.87 3.97 -5.07
N LYS A 73 23.32 5.23 -5.25
CA LYS A 73 23.20 6.28 -4.22
C LYS A 73 21.76 6.77 -4.15
N LEU A 74 21.10 6.57 -3.00
CA LEU A 74 19.79 7.15 -2.69
C LEU A 74 19.87 8.68 -2.76
N GLN A 75 19.09 9.30 -3.66
CA GLN A 75 19.01 10.75 -3.78
C GLN A 75 17.71 11.22 -3.10
N LEU A 76 17.83 11.88 -1.94
CA LEU A 76 16.70 12.48 -1.25
C LEU A 76 16.49 13.93 -1.74
N PRO A 77 15.25 14.37 -2.00
CA PRO A 77 14.99 15.76 -2.32
C PRO A 77 14.98 16.58 -1.03
N GLY A 78 16.08 17.29 -0.77
CA GLY A 78 16.14 18.42 0.16
C GLY A 78 16.19 18.07 1.65
N ASN A 79 17.40 18.08 2.21
CA ASN A 79 17.65 18.74 3.49
C ASN A 79 19.15 19.10 3.58
N GLU A 80 19.40 20.29 4.08
CA GLU A 80 20.71 20.92 4.23
C GLU A 80 21.73 20.04 4.97
N VAL A 81 22.96 20.04 4.45
CA VAL A 81 24.11 19.47 5.11
C VAL A 81 24.32 20.20 6.44
N VAL A 82 24.10 19.50 7.55
CA VAL A 82 24.68 19.91 8.84
C VAL A 82 26.17 19.61 8.76
N SER A 83 26.98 20.66 8.69
CA SER A 83 28.41 20.57 8.95
C SER A 83 28.58 20.18 10.42
N ASP A 84 29.35 19.12 10.68
CA ASP A 84 29.78 18.74 12.03
C ASP A 84 31.20 19.28 12.20
N GLU A 85 31.34 20.37 12.93
CA GLU A 85 32.64 20.92 13.31
C GLU A 85 33.19 20.05 14.46
N GLU A 86 34.29 19.36 14.19
CA GLU A 86 34.99 18.48 15.14
C GLU A 86 35.56 19.30 16.32
N ASP A 87 35.03 19.12 17.53
CA ASP A 87 35.67 19.56 18.78
C ASP A 87 36.21 18.31 19.50
N GLU A 88 37.53 18.06 19.41
CA GLU A 88 38.22 17.05 20.19
C GLU A 88 38.19 17.44 21.68
N SER A 89 37.20 16.95 22.43
CA SER A 89 37.23 17.00 23.89
C SER A 89 37.65 15.63 24.45
N ASP A 90 38.92 15.58 24.84
CA ASP A 90 39.56 14.56 25.69
C ASP A 90 38.82 14.41 27.03
N ASP A 91 38.41 13.19 27.37
CA ASP A 91 38.10 12.75 28.73
C ASP A 91 38.13 11.20 28.78
N GLU A 92 39.35 10.65 28.77
CA GLU A 92 39.62 9.24 29.02
C GLU A 92 39.45 8.91 30.52
N GLU A 93 38.23 8.57 30.99
CA GLU A 93 38.11 7.85 32.26
C GLU A 93 36.89 6.93 32.42
N LEU A 94 37.20 5.71 32.88
CA LEU A 94 36.37 4.80 33.69
C LEU A 94 35.21 4.05 33.03
N TYR A 95 35.49 2.81 32.61
CA TYR A 95 34.81 1.67 33.28
C TYR A 95 35.63 0.37 33.26
N ARG A 96 36.62 0.30 34.16
CA ARG A 96 37.16 -0.96 34.70
C ARG A 96 36.10 -1.68 35.56
N ARG A 97 34.92 -2.02 35.01
CA ARG A 97 33.90 -2.74 35.79
C ARG A 97 32.78 -3.44 35.02
N THR A 98 33.11 -4.33 34.10
CA THR A 98 32.27 -5.48 33.72
C THR A 98 33.20 -6.42 32.96
N VAL A 99 33.48 -7.67 33.32
CA VAL A 99 32.77 -8.71 34.06
C VAL A 99 33.82 -9.76 34.44
N SER A 100 33.77 -10.27 35.67
CA SER A 100 34.50 -11.49 36.05
C SER A 100 33.88 -12.71 35.36
N LEU A 101 34.71 -13.58 34.79
CA LEU A 101 34.44 -15.01 34.61
C LEU A 101 35.67 -15.80 35.08
#